data_AF-A0A5L8SG29-F1
#
_entry.id   AF-A0A5L8SG29-F1
#
_cell.length_a   1.000
_cell.length_b   1.000
_cell.length_c   1.000
_cell.angle_alpha   90.00
_cell.angle_beta   90.00
_cell.angle_gamma   90.00
#
_symmetry.space_group_name_H-M   'P 1'
#
loop_
_entity.id
_entity.type
_entity.pdbx_description
1 polymer ?
#
loop_
_entity_poly.entity_id
_entity_poly.type
_entity_poly.pdbx_seq_one_letter_code
_entity_poly.pdbx_strand_id
1 'polypeptide(L)'
;MQNCIIINAKYSKQLSLLCYNSLEILKNLGLQMQIDEKLLNKLEKLSALKINEEKRQSVINELSEIVNFVDKLNTLDLSQNKVTINTLKGGTPLRADDEKTSEVIENVLKNSPSHEERFFSVPKIIE
;
A
#
# COMPACT_ATOMS: atom_id res chain seq x y z
N MET A 1 -9.73 -37.16 28.36
CA MET A 1 -9.80 -36.12 27.32
C MET A 1 -8.57 -35.21 27.36
N GLN A 2 -7.35 -35.73 27.14
CA GLN A 2 -6.12 -34.92 27.22
C GLN A 2 -5.15 -35.11 26.05
N ASN A 3 -5.49 -35.91 25.02
CA ASN A 3 -4.57 -36.24 23.92
C ASN A 3 -4.82 -35.48 22.60
N CYS A 4 -5.72 -34.50 22.55
CA CYS A 4 -6.03 -33.79 21.28
C CYS A 4 -5.30 -32.44 21.09
N ILE A 5 -4.69 -31.85 22.13
CA ILE A 5 -4.21 -30.45 22.05
C ILE A 5 -2.72 -30.33 21.68
N ILE A 6 -1.90 -31.38 21.86
CA ILE A 6 -0.43 -31.28 21.67
C ILE A 6 0.02 -31.48 20.21
N ILE A 7 -0.84 -32.00 19.32
CA ILE A 7 -0.45 -32.29 17.93
C ILE A 7 -0.38 -31.00 17.06
N ASN A 8 -1.09 -29.94 17.45
CA ASN A 8 -1.23 -28.72 16.62
C ASN A 8 0.00 -27.79 16.68
N ALA A 9 0.75 -27.77 17.79
CA ALA A 9 1.91 -26.88 17.95
C ALA A 9 3.17 -27.36 17.19
N LYS A 10 3.28 -28.66 16.90
CA LYS A 10 4.43 -29.23 16.18
C LYS A 10 4.32 -29.03 14.66
N TYR A 11 3.12 -29.18 14.11
CA TYR A 11 2.83 -28.96 12.69
C TYR A 11 2.83 -27.47 12.30
N SER A 12 2.43 -26.56 13.20
CA SER A 12 2.48 -25.12 12.96
C SER A 12 3.91 -24.59 12.76
N LYS A 13 4.89 -25.08 13.55
CA LYS A 13 6.30 -24.69 13.39
C LYS A 13 6.94 -25.24 12.11
N GLN A 14 6.54 -26.43 11.68
CA GLN A 14 7.07 -27.03 10.45
C GLN A 14 6.46 -26.38 9.19
N LEU A 15 5.20 -25.96 9.26
CA LEU A 15 4.53 -25.20 8.20
C LEU A 15 5.07 -23.75 8.09
N SER A 16 5.38 -23.09 9.22
CA SER A 16 6.01 -21.77 9.19
C SER A 16 7.45 -21.82 8.64
N LEU A 17 8.20 -22.88 8.93
CA LEU A 17 9.57 -23.05 8.43
C LEU A 17 9.61 -23.36 6.91
N LEU A 18 8.61 -24.09 6.39
CA LEU A 18 8.44 -24.34 4.96
C LEU A 18 8.07 -23.06 4.18
N CYS A 19 7.26 -22.17 4.75
CA CYS A 19 6.97 -20.86 4.17
C CYS A 19 8.17 -19.88 4.24
N TYR A 20 8.95 -19.92 5.32
CA TYR A 20 10.18 -19.13 5.43
C TYR A 20 11.23 -19.56 4.40
N ASN A 21 11.43 -20.88 4.26
CA ASN A 21 12.34 -21.42 3.25
C ASN A 21 11.88 -21.09 1.82
N SER A 22 10.57 -21.05 1.53
CA SER A 22 10.09 -20.63 0.20
C SER A 22 10.31 -19.14 -0.06
N LEU A 23 10.15 -18.28 0.95
CA LEU A 23 10.44 -16.84 0.84
C LEU A 23 11.94 -16.57 0.63
N GLU A 24 12.81 -17.36 1.25
CA GLU A 24 14.27 -17.26 1.14
C GLU A 24 14.78 -17.79 -0.21
N ILE A 25 14.15 -18.84 -0.74
CA ILE A 25 14.37 -19.33 -2.11
C ILE A 25 13.95 -18.26 -3.14
N LEU A 26 12.84 -17.54 -2.92
CA LEU A 26 12.39 -16.45 -3.82
C LEU A 26 13.31 -15.22 -3.77
N LYS A 27 13.85 -14.88 -2.59
CA LYS A 27 14.88 -13.84 -2.43
C LYS A 27 16.19 -14.22 -3.15
N ASN A 28 16.60 -15.48 -3.07
CA ASN A 28 17.82 -15.97 -3.70
C ASN A 28 17.68 -16.25 -5.20
N LEU A 29 16.46 -16.32 -5.74
CA LEU A 29 16.20 -16.48 -7.17
C LEU A 29 16.31 -15.17 -7.97
N GLY A 30 16.52 -14.01 -7.31
CA GLY A 30 16.67 -12.74 -8.01
C GLY A 30 15.47 -12.41 -8.89
N LEU A 31 14.25 -12.66 -8.40
CA LEU A 31 13.02 -12.24 -9.09
C LEU A 31 12.94 -10.70 -9.05
N GLN A 32 13.65 -10.07 -9.98
CA GLN A 32 13.52 -8.65 -10.25
C GLN A 32 12.08 -8.37 -10.66
N MET A 33 11.47 -7.40 -10.00
CA MET A 33 10.16 -6.90 -10.39
C MET A 33 10.29 -6.26 -11.78
N GLN A 34 9.80 -6.96 -12.80
CA GLN A 34 9.74 -6.44 -14.16
C GLN A 34 8.44 -5.66 -14.34
N ILE A 35 8.54 -4.41 -14.75
CA ILE A 35 7.37 -3.58 -15.02
C ILE A 35 6.96 -3.81 -16.46
N ASP A 36 5.84 -4.49 -16.64
CA ASP A 36 5.23 -4.76 -17.94
C ASP A 36 3.99 -3.88 -18.18
N GLU A 37 3.50 -3.87 -19.42
CA GLU A 37 2.30 -3.12 -19.80
C GLU A 37 1.06 -3.52 -18.99
N LYS A 38 0.97 -4.79 -18.61
CA LYS A 38 -0.14 -5.31 -17.80
C LYS A 38 -0.10 -4.74 -16.39
N LEU A 39 1.08 -4.67 -15.78
CA LEU A 39 1.31 -4.05 -14.48
C LEU A 39 1.07 -2.55 -14.55
N LEU A 40 1.55 -1.88 -15.59
CA LEU A 40 1.29 -0.45 -15.80
C LEU A 40 -0.22 -0.17 -15.87
N ASN A 41 -0.97 -0.94 -16.65
CA ASN A 41 -2.44 -0.85 -16.71
C ASN A 41 -3.12 -1.05 -15.36
N LYS A 42 -2.57 -1.92 -14.50
CA LYS A 42 -3.09 -2.12 -13.14
C LYS A 42 -2.78 -0.91 -12.26
N LEU A 43 -1.58 -0.35 -12.37
CA LEU A 43 -1.14 0.82 -11.62
C LEU A 43 -1.92 2.08 -12.01
N GLU A 44 -2.24 2.27 -13.29
CA GLU A 44 -3.10 3.35 -13.78
C GLU A 44 -4.48 3.32 -13.10
N LYS A 45 -5.10 2.14 -13.04
CA LYS A 45 -6.40 1.97 -12.37
C LYS A 45 -6.33 2.23 -10.87
N LEU A 46 -5.28 1.75 -10.20
CA LEU A 46 -5.11 1.93 -8.75
C LEU A 46 -4.79 3.37 -8.36
N SER A 47 -4.06 4.09 -9.22
CA SER A 47 -3.70 5.50 -8.99
C SER A 47 -4.72 6.50 -9.55
N ALA A 48 -5.72 6.02 -10.30
CA ALA A 48 -6.65 6.85 -11.07
C ALA A 48 -5.96 7.83 -12.03
N LEU A 49 -4.80 7.43 -12.58
CA LEU A 49 -4.03 8.20 -13.56
C LEU A 49 -4.10 7.51 -14.92
N LYS A 50 -4.40 8.29 -15.96
CA LYS A 50 -4.36 7.82 -17.35
C LYS A 50 -3.07 8.28 -18.02
N ILE A 51 -2.26 7.36 -18.49
CA ILE A 51 -1.02 7.64 -19.22
C ILE A 51 -1.33 7.61 -20.71
N ASN A 52 -0.78 8.58 -21.45
CA ASN A 52 -0.91 8.59 -22.91
C ASN A 52 -0.09 7.45 -23.52
N GLU A 53 -0.63 6.77 -24.53
CA GLU A 53 -0.03 5.61 -25.20
C GLU A 53 1.41 5.88 -25.67
N GLU A 54 1.67 7.08 -26.20
CA GLU A 54 2.99 7.50 -26.68
C GLU A 54 4.06 7.55 -25.58
N LYS A 55 3.66 7.74 -24.31
CA LYS A 55 4.57 7.90 -23.17
C LYS A 55 4.74 6.61 -22.37
N ARG A 56 3.95 5.58 -22.63
CA ARG A 56 3.92 4.36 -21.81
C ARG A 56 5.28 3.70 -21.71
N GLN A 57 5.97 3.54 -22.84
CA GLN A 57 7.29 2.93 -22.85
C GLN A 57 8.32 3.74 -22.04
N SER A 58 8.25 5.08 -22.07
CA SER A 58 9.11 5.95 -21.24
C SER A 58 8.84 5.71 -19.76
N VAL A 59 7.56 5.70 -19.37
CA VAL A 59 7.16 5.49 -17.97
C VAL A 59 7.57 4.11 -17.46
N ILE A 60 7.44 3.06 -18.28
CA ILE A 60 7.92 1.71 -17.92
C ILE A 60 9.42 1.74 -17.64
N ASN A 61 10.20 2.37 -18.51
CA ASN A 61 11.66 2.44 -18.37
C ASN A 61 12.03 3.23 -17.09
N GLU A 62 11.45 4.41 -16.90
CA GLU A 62 11.70 5.28 -15.73
C GLU A 62 11.33 4.58 -14.41
N LEU A 63 10.16 3.94 -14.34
CA LEU A 63 9.76 3.19 -13.14
C LEU A 63 10.68 1.99 -12.89
N SER A 64 11.14 1.33 -13.94
CA SER A 64 12.07 0.20 -13.82
C SER A 64 13.41 0.67 -13.25
N GLU A 65 13.92 1.81 -13.71
CA GLU A 65 15.14 2.42 -13.16
C GLU A 65 14.99 2.78 -11.67
N ILE A 66 13.85 3.36 -11.27
CA ILE A 66 13.57 3.71 -9.87
C ILE A 66 13.54 2.46 -8.99
N VAL A 67 12.83 1.40 -9.41
CA VAL A 67 12.75 0.15 -8.63
C VAL A 67 14.13 -0.50 -8.51
N ASN A 68 14.89 -0.56 -9.61
CA ASN A 68 16.27 -1.07 -9.59
C ASN A 68 17.19 -0.26 -8.65
N PHE A 69 16.97 1.05 -8.53
CA PHE A 69 17.70 1.87 -7.57
C PHE A 69 17.33 1.54 -6.12
N VAL A 70 16.04 1.36 -5.84
CA VAL A 70 15.52 1.00 -4.51
C VAL A 70 15.95 -0.41 -4.10
N ASP A 71 16.12 -1.33 -5.05
CA ASP A 71 16.58 -2.70 -4.78
C ASP A 71 17.95 -2.77 -4.11
N LYS A 72 18.77 -1.71 -4.22
CA LYS A 72 20.03 -1.60 -3.46
C LYS A 72 19.80 -1.72 -1.95
N LEU A 73 18.64 -1.29 -1.44
CA LEU A 73 18.28 -1.41 -0.02
C LEU A 73 18.16 -2.86 0.44
N ASN A 74 17.89 -3.81 -0.46
CA ASN A 74 17.80 -5.24 -0.12
C ASN A 74 19.17 -5.84 0.26
N THR A 75 20.28 -5.17 -0.06
CA THR A 75 21.64 -5.62 0.31
C THR A 75 22.00 -5.33 1.77
N LEU A 76 21.19 -4.51 2.46
CA LEU A 76 21.43 -4.12 3.84
C LEU A 76 20.81 -5.12 4.81
N ASP A 77 21.57 -5.62 5.78
CA ASP A 77 21.02 -6.41 6.88
C ASP A 77 20.36 -5.49 7.90
N LEU A 78 19.04 -5.62 8.02
CA LEU A 78 18.21 -4.86 8.96
C LEU A 78 17.61 -5.74 10.06
N SER A 79 18.06 -6.99 10.22
CA SER A 79 17.49 -7.96 11.16
C SER A 79 17.48 -7.48 12.62
N GLN A 80 18.45 -6.65 13.00
CA GLN A 80 18.59 -6.12 14.36
C GLN A 80 17.98 -4.72 14.54
N ASN A 81 17.51 -4.09 13.46
CA ASN A 81 17.00 -2.72 13.49
C ASN A 81 15.48 -2.69 13.68
N LYS A 82 15.00 -1.87 14.63
CA LYS A 82 13.57 -1.62 14.79
C LYS A 82 13.10 -0.63 13.72
N VAL A 83 11.94 -0.90 13.13
CA VAL A 83 11.29 0.02 12.19
C VAL A 83 10.91 1.32 12.90
N THR A 84 11.34 2.45 12.35
CA THR A 84 10.96 3.78 12.84
C THR A 84 9.70 4.25 12.12
N ILE A 85 8.59 4.41 12.84
CA ILE A 85 7.28 4.81 12.27
C ILE A 85 7.02 6.31 12.43
N ASN A 86 7.48 6.91 13.52
CA ASN A 86 7.36 8.33 13.80
C ASN A 86 8.69 8.83 14.39
N THR A 87 9.11 10.03 14.00
CA THR A 87 10.27 10.72 14.57
C THR A 87 9.97 11.28 15.96
N LEU A 88 8.70 11.59 16.23
CA LEU A 88 8.22 12.09 17.51
C LEU A 88 7.95 10.94 18.46
N LYS A 89 8.41 11.10 19.70
CA LYS A 89 8.09 10.18 20.80
C LYS A 89 6.70 10.52 21.34
N GLY A 90 5.86 9.51 21.53
CA GLY A 90 4.53 9.70 22.10
C GLY A 90 3.55 8.61 21.68
N GLY A 91 2.40 8.56 22.33
CA GLY A 91 1.27 7.74 21.91
C GLY A 91 0.33 8.49 20.96
N THR A 92 -0.73 7.81 20.51
CA THR A 92 -1.78 8.43 19.71
C THR A 92 -2.52 9.49 20.53
N PRO A 93 -2.52 10.77 20.11
CA PRO A 93 -3.29 11.79 20.81
C PRO A 93 -4.78 11.50 20.65
N LEU A 94 -5.52 11.54 21.76
CA LEU A 94 -6.97 11.36 21.76
C LEU A 94 -7.66 12.73 21.66
N ARG A 95 -8.73 12.78 20.87
CA ARG A 95 -9.62 13.95 20.78
C ARG A 95 -10.67 13.86 21.89
N ALA A 96 -10.92 14.96 22.60
CA ALA A 96 -12.03 15.07 23.54
C ALA A 96 -13.40 14.98 22.83
N ASP A 97 -14.39 14.40 23.50
CA ASP A 97 -15.74 14.21 22.97
C ASP A 97 -16.64 15.42 23.23
N ASP A 98 -16.23 16.56 22.70
CA ASP A 98 -16.97 17.82 22.81
C ASP A 98 -17.67 18.15 21.49
N GLU A 99 -18.91 18.63 21.58
CA GLU A 99 -19.67 19.14 20.42
C GLU A 99 -19.06 20.44 19.89
N LYS A 100 -19.02 20.58 18.56
CA LYS A 100 -18.55 21.79 17.89
C LYS A 100 -19.54 22.20 16.81
N THR A 101 -20.19 23.34 17.01
CA THR A 101 -21.02 23.98 15.98
C THR A 101 -20.12 24.53 14.87
N SER A 102 -20.46 24.27 13.62
CA SER A 102 -19.67 24.70 12.46
C SER A 102 -20.54 25.04 11.26
N GLU A 103 -20.27 26.20 10.64
CA GLU A 103 -20.84 26.63 9.35
C GLU A 103 -19.93 26.18 8.19
N VAL A 104 -19.64 24.88 8.14
CA VAL A 104 -18.68 24.32 7.18
C VAL A 104 -19.26 24.19 5.78
N ILE A 105 -20.57 24.03 5.64
CA ILE A 105 -21.20 23.67 4.37
C ILE A 105 -20.88 24.70 3.28
N GLU A 106 -21.19 25.98 3.52
CA GLU A 106 -20.94 27.05 2.54
C GLU A 106 -19.44 27.20 2.23
N ASN A 107 -18.59 27.09 3.24
CA ASN A 107 -17.14 27.20 3.11
C ASN A 107 -16.52 26.05 2.28
N VAL A 108 -17.04 24.84 2.46
CA VAL A 108 -16.61 23.66 1.72
C VAL A 108 -17.11 23.71 0.27
N LEU A 109 -18.39 24.03 0.07
CA LEU A 109 -19.01 24.07 -1.26
C LEU A 109 -18.44 25.19 -2.15
N LYS A 110 -17.98 26.30 -1.56
CA LYS A 110 -17.29 27.39 -2.29
C LYS A 110 -16.12 26.91 -3.15
N ASN A 111 -15.41 25.86 -2.73
CA ASN A 111 -14.28 25.29 -3.45
C ASN A 111 -14.64 24.03 -4.25
N SER A 112 -15.92 23.64 -4.28
CA SER A 112 -16.36 22.49 -5.06
C SER A 112 -16.42 22.84 -6.55
N PRO A 113 -15.90 21.99 -7.45
CA PRO A 113 -16.09 22.15 -8.89
C PRO A 113 -17.55 22.16 -9.34
N SER A 114 -18.42 21.41 -8.66
CA SER A 114 -19.86 21.35 -8.95
C SER A 114 -20.65 20.93 -7.70
N HIS A 115 -21.81 21.55 -7.50
CA HIS A 115 -22.72 21.22 -6.40
C HIS A 115 -24.15 21.58 -6.78
N GLU A 116 -25.11 20.87 -6.18
CA GLU A 116 -26.54 21.17 -6.27
C GLU A 116 -27.07 21.28 -4.83
N GLU A 117 -27.66 22.44 -4.51
CA GLU A 117 -28.08 22.78 -3.15
C GLU A 117 -26.94 22.56 -2.14
N ARG A 118 -27.07 21.56 -1.25
CA ARG A 118 -26.09 21.21 -0.22
C ARG A 118 -25.33 19.91 -0.51
N PHE A 119 -25.29 19.47 -1.78
CA PHE A 119 -24.69 18.21 -2.20
C PHE A 119 -23.63 18.43 -3.29
N PHE A 120 -22.60 17.58 -3.30
CA PHE A 120 -21.65 17.50 -4.41
C PHE A 120 -22.31 16.84 -5.61
N SER A 121 -22.20 17.46 -6.79
CA SER A 121 -22.67 16.85 -8.03
C SER A 121 -21.54 16.04 -8.64
N VAL A 122 -21.80 14.75 -8.90
CA VAL A 122 -20.84 13.81 -9.51
C VAL A 122 -21.51 13.05 -10.65
N PRO A 123 -20.75 12.63 -11.68
CA PRO A 123 -21.29 11.79 -12.74
C PRO A 123 -21.91 10.51 -12.16
N LYS A 124 -23.06 10.12 -12.71
CA LYS A 124 -23.72 8.88 -12.32
C LYS A 124 -22.80 7.69 -12.59
N ILE A 125 -22.58 6.86 -11.57
CA ILE A 125 -21.88 5.59 -11.72
C ILE A 125 -22.86 4.61 -12.38
N ILE A 126 -22.54 4.17 -13.60
CA ILE A 126 -23.29 3.16 -14.34
C ILE A 126 -22.35 1.95 -14.46
N GLU A 127 -22.85 0.75 -14.15
CA GLU A 127 -22.13 -0.52 -14.35
C GLU A 127 -22.22 -1.02 -15.79
#